data_AF-A0AAE3GPC5-F1
#
_entry.id   AF-A0AAE3GPC5-F1
#
_cell.length_a   1.000
_cell.length_b   1.000
_cell.length_c   1.000
_cell.angle_alpha   90.00
_cell.angle_beta   90.00
_cell.angle_gamma   90.00
#
_symmetry.space_group_name_H-M   'P 1'
#
loop_
_entity.id
_entity.type
_entity.pdbx_description
1 polymer ?
#
loop_
_entity_poly.entity_id
_entity_poly.type
_entity_poly.pdbx_seq_one_letter_code
_entity_poly.pdbx_strand_id
1 'polypeptide(L)' 'MQQRREGQITLIIHQLTRRLGEINLSLIQQIQQLSIEELTMLGEALLDFSGLTDLVTWLAEPLKTEEDDAPMRSPTSGD' A
#
# COMPACT_ATOMS: atom_id res chain seq x y z
N MET A 1 -5.88 16.43 7.43
CA MET A 1 -5.59 15.06 6.97
C MET A 1 -4.79 15.00 5.67
N GLN A 2 -5.00 15.92 4.70
CA GLN A 2 -4.33 15.92 3.38
C GLN A 2 -2.78 15.88 3.42
N GLN A 3 -2.15 16.66 4.31
CA GLN A 3 -0.68 16.77 4.39
C GLN A 3 0.03 15.45 4.73
N ARG A 4 -0.61 14.55 5.48
CA ARG A 4 0.01 13.27 5.85
C ARG A 4 0.12 12.32 4.66
N ARG A 5 -0.88 12.31 3.78
CA ARG A 5 -0.90 11.46 2.58
C ARG A 5 0.16 11.90 1.57
N GLU A 6 0.21 13.20 1.27
CA GLU A 6 1.19 13.75 0.33
C GLU A 6 2.64 13.53 0.81
N GLY A 7 2.87 13.67 2.12
CA GLY A 7 4.15 13.35 2.74
C GLY A 7 4.54 11.87 2.61
N GLN A 8 3.60 10.95 2.85
CA GLN A 8 3.82 9.51 2.67
C GLN A 8 4.11 9.15 1.21
N ILE A 9 3.32 9.66 0.26
CA ILE A 9 3.54 9.46 -1.18
C ILE A 9 4.95 9.93 -1.56
N THR A 10 5.33 11.14 -1.15
CA THR A 10 6.65 11.71 -1.45
C THR A 10 7.76 10.84 -0.89
N LEU A 11 7.62 10.37 0.36
CA LEU A 11 8.59 9.49 1.00
C LEU A 11 8.70 8.15 0.27
N ILE A 12 7.58 7.53 -0.10
CA ILE A 12 7.55 6.27 -0.85
C ILE A 12 8.24 6.42 -2.20
N ILE A 13 7.94 7.47 -2.95
CA ILE A 13 8.58 7.75 -4.24
C ILE A 13 10.09 7.92 -4.05
N HIS A 14 10.55 8.66 -3.03
CA HIS A 14 11.97 8.81 -2.77
C HIS A 14 12.67 7.48 -2.41
N GLN A 15 12.02 6.64 -1.59
CA GLN A 15 12.56 5.33 -1.23
C GLN A 15 12.67 4.41 -2.44
N LEU A 16 11.63 4.40 -3.27
CA LEU A 16 11.59 3.67 -4.53
C LEU A 16 12.70 4.11 -5.47
N THR A 17 12.84 5.43 -5.69
CA THR A 17 13.88 5.95 -6.57
C THR A 17 15.28 5.62 -6.08
N ARG A 18 15.50 5.60 -4.76
CA ARG A 18 16.79 5.26 -4.16
C ARG A 18 17.11 3.76 -4.22
N ARG A 19 16.11 2.88 -4.06
CA ARG A 19 16.29 1.43 -4.05
C ARG A 19 16.31 0.83 -5.46
N LEU A 20 15.38 1.25 -6.30
CA LEU A 20 15.10 0.64 -7.60
C LEU A 20 15.59 1.49 -8.79
N GLY A 21 16.03 2.72 -8.55
CA GLY A 21 16.43 3.65 -9.60
C GLY A 21 15.23 4.37 -10.23
N GLU A 22 15.26 4.62 -11.53
CA GLU A 22 14.18 5.35 -12.18
C GLU A 22 12.86 4.58 -12.16
N ILE A 23 11.82 5.20 -11.59
CA ILE A 23 10.46 4.65 -11.51
C ILE A 23 9.62 5.24 -12.64
N ASN A 24 8.88 4.37 -13.33
CA ASN A 24 7.96 4.78 -14.39
C ASN A 24 6.81 5.65 -13.84
N LEU A 25 6.43 6.68 -14.61
CA LEU A 25 5.32 7.59 -14.25
C LEU A 25 4.00 6.85 -13.99
N SER A 26 3.74 5.75 -14.71
CA SER A 26 2.55 4.92 -14.50
C SER A 26 2.50 4.29 -13.10
N LEU A 27 3.64 3.87 -12.55
CA LEU A 27 3.73 3.32 -11.20
C LEU A 27 3.53 4.43 -10.16
N ILE A 28 4.11 5.61 -10.40
CA ILE A 28 3.90 6.79 -9.55
C ILE A 28 2.41 7.16 -9.49
N GLN A 29 1.71 7.15 -10.63
CA GLN A 29 0.28 7.43 -10.67
C GLN A 29 -0.55 6.40 -9.90
N GLN A 30 -0.19 5.11 -9.97
CA GLN A 30 -0.84 4.07 -9.17
C GLN A 30 -0.63 4.31 -7.67
N ILE A 31 0.60 4.60 -7.24
CA ILE A 31 0.91 4.93 -5.84
C ILE A 31 0.11 6.16 -5.38
N GLN A 32 -0.05 7.17 -6.23
CA GLN A 32 -0.86 8.36 -5.94
C GLN A 32 -2.36 8.09 -5.83
N GLN A 33 -2.85 6.93 -6.25
CA GLN A 33 -4.25 6.52 -6.09
C GLN A 33 -4.47 5.72 -4.80
N LEU A 34 -3.41 5.22 -4.17
CA LEU A 34 -3.48 4.45 -2.94
C LEU A 34 -4.03 5.25 -1.74
N SER A 35 -4.79 4.58 -0.89
CA SER A 35 -5.25 5.06 0.41
C SER A 35 -4.08 5.21 1.39
N ILE A 36 -4.26 5.96 2.49
CA ILE A 36 -3.21 6.14 3.51
C ILE A 36 -2.78 4.80 4.14
N GLU A 37 -3.72 3.87 4.29
CA GLU A 37 -3.46 2.53 4.84
C GLU A 37 -2.64 1.70 3.86
N GLU A 38 -3.03 1.74 2.59
CA GLU A 38 -2.30 1.08 1.50
C GLU A 38 -0.88 1.64 1.34
N LEU A 39 -0.70 2.96 1.45
CA LEU A 39 0.61 3.61 1.45
C LEU A 39 1.47 3.18 2.64
N THR A 40 0.86 2.98 3.80
CA THR A 40 1.58 2.52 5.00
C THR A 40 2.06 1.07 4.79
N MET A 41 1.19 0.18 4.31
CA MET A 41 1.55 -1.20 3.98
C MET A 41 2.62 -1.28 2.89
N LEU A 42 2.53 -0.44 1.84
CA LEU A 42 3.56 -0.34 0.81
C LEU A 42 4.91 0.08 1.42
N GLY A 43 4.89 1.03 2.35
CA GLY A 43 6.08 1.49 3.06
C GLY A 43 6.81 0.37 3.81
N GLU A 44 6.06 -0.55 4.42
CA GLU A 44 6.61 -1.71 5.12
C GLU A 44 7.12 -2.77 4.12
N ALA A 45 6.29 -3.15 3.14
CA ALA A 45 6.64 -4.14 2.12
C ALA A 45 7.87 -3.72 1.29
N LEU A 46 8.08 -2.42 1.09
CA LEU A 46 9.26 -1.87 0.42
C LEU A 46 10.59 -2.28 1.05
N LEU A 47 10.60 -2.62 2.35
CA LEU A 47 11.80 -3.08 3.04
C LEU A 47 12.23 -4.47 2.54
N ASP A 48 11.26 -5.31 2.20
CA ASP A 48 11.42 -6.69 1.74
C ASP A 48 11.57 -6.83 0.21
N PHE A 49 11.28 -5.78 -0.55
CA PHE A 49 11.43 -5.80 -2.00
C PHE A 49 12.90 -6.01 -2.41
N SER A 50 13.11 -6.98 -3.29
CA SER A 50 14.37 -7.29 -3.94
C SER A 50 14.54 -6.55 -5.28
N GLY A 51 13.44 -6.09 -5.88
CA GLY A 51 13.51 -5.35 -7.13
C GLY A 51 12.18 -4.75 -7.61
N LEU A 52 12.18 -4.24 -8.84
CA LEU A 52 11.02 -3.60 -9.46
C LEU A 52 9.86 -4.57 -9.67
N THR A 53 10.15 -5.84 -9.94
CA THR A 53 9.12 -6.88 -10.11
C THR A 53 8.24 -7.00 -8.87
N ASP A 54 8.81 -6.90 -7.66
CA ASP A 54 8.05 -7.01 -6.41
C ASP A 54 7.07 -5.85 -6.27
N LEU A 55 7.50 -4.63 -6.63
CA LEU A 55 6.62 -3.46 -6.64
C LEU A 55 5.47 -3.61 -7.64
N VAL A 56 5.76 -4.09 -8.85
CA VAL A 56 4.73 -4.28 -9.88
C VAL A 56 3.72 -5.34 -9.45
N THR A 57 4.20 -6.45 -8.86
CA THR A 57 3.34 -7.49 -8.31
C THR A 57 2.47 -6.93 -7.17
N TRP A 58 3.05 -6.22 -6.22
CA TRP A 58 2.33 -5.65 -5.09
C TRP A 58 1.23 -4.67 -5.53
N LEU A 59 1.52 -3.80 -6.51
CA LEU A 59 0.53 -2.85 -7.04
C LEU A 59 -0.57 -3.54 -7.88
N ALA A 60 -0.29 -4.73 -8.41
CA ALA A 60 -1.27 -5.51 -9.18
C ALA A 60 -2.20 -6.33 -8.27
N GLU A 61 -1.81 -6.60 -7.03
CA GLU A 61 -2.66 -7.27 -6.06
C GLU A 61 -3.74 -6.30 -5.56
N PRO A 62 -5.04 -6.61 -5.75
CA PRO A 62 -6.07 -5.88 -5.03
C PRO A 62 -5.81 -6.14 -3.56
N LEU A 63 -5.52 -5.08 -2.78
CA LEU A 63 -5.27 -5.20 -1.36
C LEU A 63 -6.45 -5.96 -0.74
N LYS A 64 -6.19 -7.23 -0.45
CA LYS A 64 -7.16 -8.12 0.17
C LYS A 64 -7.16 -7.68 1.61
N THR A 65 -7.98 -6.65 1.90
CA THR A 65 -8.38 -6.35 3.26
C THR A 65 -8.78 -7.67 3.85
N GLU A 66 -7.98 -8.19 4.77
CA GLU A 66 -8.36 -9.38 5.51
C GLU A 66 -9.67 -9.03 6.20
N GLU A 67 -10.77 -9.60 5.70
CA GLU A 67 -12.07 -9.62 6.38
C GLU A 67 -12.02 -10.50 7.65
N ASP A 68 -10.90 -10.51 8.40
CA ASP A 68 -10.67 -11.36 9.57
C ASP A 68 -10.53 -10.58 10.89
N ASP A 69 -10.68 -9.25 10.88
CA ASP A 69 -10.98 -8.46 12.10
C ASP A 69 -12.40 -7.89 12.04
N ALA A 70 -13.36 -8.71 11.59
CA ALA A 70 -14.74 -8.46 11.97
C ALA A 70 -14.84 -8.69 13.48
N PRO A 71 -15.28 -7.72 14.32
CA PRO A 71 -15.75 -8.06 15.64
C PRO A 71 -16.90 -9.04 15.42
N MET A 72 -16.61 -10.30 15.76
CA MET A 72 -17.53 -11.37 16.10
C MET A 72 -18.96 -10.84 16.09
N ARG A 73 -19.68 -11.02 14.97
CA ARG A 73 -21.14 -10.97 15.02
C ARG A 73 -21.53 -12.14 15.90
N SER A 74 -21.60 -11.86 17.20
CA SER A 74 -22.12 -12.79 18.19
C SER A 74 -23.46 -13.29 17.67
N PRO A 75 -23.65 -14.62 17.51
CA PRO A 75 -24.95 -15.16 17.24
C PRO A 75 -25.70 -15.13 18.58
N THR A 76 -26.35 -14.02 18.91
CA THR A 76 -27.25 -13.98 20.06
C THR A 76 -28.69 -13.91 19.56
N SER A 77 -29.36 -15.03 19.80
CA SER A 77 -30.80 -15.25 19.86
C SER A 77 -31.59 -15.11 18.56
N GLY A 78 -31.89 -16.28 17.99
CA GLY A 78 -33.20 -16.48 17.39
C GLY A 78 -34.26 -16.41 18.50
N ASP A 79 -35.25 -15.55 18.27
CA ASP A 79 -36.61 -15.71 18.76
C ASP A 79 -37.39 -16.53 17.71
#